data_AF-A0A4R4IXD8-F1
#
_entry.id   AF-A0A4R4IXD8-F1
#
_cell.length_a   1.000
_cell.length_b   1.000
_cell.length_c   1.000
_cell.angle_alpha   90.00
_cell.angle_beta   90.00
_cell.angle_gamma   90.00
#
_symmetry.space_group_name_H-M   'P 1'
#
loop_
_entity.id
_entity.type
_entity.pdbx_description
1 polymer ?
#
loop_
_entity_poly.entity_id
_entity_poly.type
_entity_poly.pdbx_seq_one_letter_code
_entity_poly.pdbx_strand_id
1 'polypeptide(L)'
;MTNSYEEKTTKKGKKSNKPDRVIIDDRITHFGQRLREAMQDEPTAKFARRCGLSDKAIWSYLDSLTYPSIDKVAVLAHASNTSIEWLILGIHDDRVTHFGQRLREAMQDEPIATFARRCGLSETAIWSYLGGLTYPSIDKMAALAHASNTSIEWLILGLDTDANKHKQKLDTMTPEDAKLLLNKILDVISTYK
;
A
#
# COMPACT_ATOMS: atom_id res chain seq x y z
N MET A 1 -63.82 -11.74 -12.44
CA MET A 1 -62.98 -12.44 -13.46
C MET A 1 -63.00 -11.53 -14.68
N THR A 2 -61.94 -10.85 -15.13
CA THR A 2 -60.50 -11.10 -15.17
C THR A 2 -59.81 -9.73 -15.26
N ASN A 3 -58.89 -9.40 -14.34
CA ASN A 3 -58.06 -8.20 -14.48
C ASN A 3 -56.87 -8.54 -15.40
N SER A 4 -56.88 -7.96 -16.60
CA SER A 4 -55.75 -7.97 -17.53
C SER A 4 -54.71 -6.95 -17.03
N TYR A 5 -53.48 -7.41 -16.84
CA TYR A 5 -52.36 -6.59 -16.42
C TYR A 5 -51.93 -5.65 -17.56
N GLU A 6 -52.09 -4.34 -17.37
CA GLU A 6 -51.37 -3.34 -18.17
C GLU A 6 -49.95 -3.16 -17.61
N GLU A 7 -48.98 -3.60 -18.41
CA GLU A 7 -47.56 -3.41 -18.23
C GLU A 7 -47.20 -1.91 -18.26
N LYS A 8 -46.91 -1.31 -17.11
CA LYS A 8 -46.39 0.06 -17.04
C LYS A 8 -44.87 0.07 -17.14
N THR A 9 -44.34 -0.08 -18.36
CA THR A 9 -42.98 0.38 -18.68
C THR A 9 -42.97 1.91 -18.79
N THR A 10 -42.97 2.58 -17.64
CA THR A 10 -42.61 3.99 -17.58
C THR A 10 -41.39 4.15 -16.70
N LYS A 11 -40.22 4.22 -17.36
CA LYS A 11 -38.97 4.74 -16.79
C LYS A 11 -39.24 6.18 -16.35
N LYS A 12 -39.74 6.37 -15.14
CA LYS A 12 -39.76 7.68 -14.47
C LYS A 12 -38.30 8.06 -14.21
N GLY A 13 -37.75 8.87 -15.11
CA GLY A 13 -36.49 9.56 -14.90
C GLY A 13 -36.54 10.29 -13.57
N LYS A 14 -35.83 9.77 -12.57
CA LYS A 14 -35.56 10.47 -11.32
C LYS A 14 -34.68 11.66 -11.69
N LYS A 15 -35.27 12.85 -11.78
CA LYS A 15 -34.52 14.11 -11.87
C LYS A 15 -33.54 14.15 -10.69
N SER A 16 -32.27 13.91 -10.97
CA SER A 16 -31.20 14.04 -9.99
C SER A 16 -30.99 15.53 -9.74
N ASN A 17 -31.38 16.00 -8.56
CA ASN A 17 -31.19 17.36 -8.09
C ASN A 17 -29.71 17.66 -7.74
N LYS A 18 -28.75 17.04 -8.43
CA LYS A 18 -27.32 17.17 -8.15
C LYS A 18 -26.71 18.20 -9.09
N PRO A 19 -25.92 19.16 -8.59
CA PRO A 19 -25.10 19.99 -9.47
C PRO A 19 -24.16 19.08 -10.27
N ASP A 20 -23.96 19.40 -11.55
CA ASP A 20 -22.92 18.76 -12.37
C ASP A 20 -21.58 18.97 -11.68
N ARG A 21 -21.10 17.92 -11.00
CA ARG A 21 -19.77 17.92 -10.39
C ARG A 21 -18.80 17.57 -11.50
N VAL A 22 -18.25 18.59 -12.13
CA VAL A 22 -17.16 18.42 -13.07
C VAL A 22 -15.93 18.00 -12.28
N ILE A 23 -15.62 16.71 -12.30
CA ILE A 23 -14.35 16.18 -11.80
C ILE A 23 -13.33 16.39 -12.91
N ILE A 24 -12.39 17.29 -12.69
CA ILE A 24 -11.38 17.70 -13.68
C ILE A 24 -10.27 16.64 -13.79
N ASP A 25 -10.04 15.87 -12.73
CA ASP A 25 -8.98 14.86 -12.67
C ASP A 25 -9.52 13.47 -13.00
N ASP A 26 -9.17 12.97 -14.19
CA ASP A 26 -9.53 11.63 -14.68
C ASP A 26 -9.10 10.50 -13.74
N ARG A 27 -8.11 10.70 -12.87
CA ARG A 27 -7.69 9.66 -11.92
C ARG A 27 -8.78 9.35 -10.88
N ILE A 28 -9.62 10.34 -10.56
CA ILE A 28 -10.70 10.19 -9.57
C ILE A 28 -11.87 9.39 -10.16
N THR A 29 -12.10 9.46 -11.48
CA THR A 29 -13.24 8.76 -12.11
C THR A 29 -13.13 7.23 -12.04
N HIS A 30 -11.91 6.72 -11.85
CA HIS A 30 -11.59 5.30 -11.73
C HIS A 30 -11.72 4.75 -10.28
N PHE A 31 -12.22 5.56 -9.33
CA PHE A 31 -12.41 5.14 -7.94
C PHE A 31 -13.26 3.86 -7.81
N GLY A 32 -14.39 3.77 -8.52
CA GLY A 32 -15.29 2.62 -8.42
C GLY A 32 -14.65 1.31 -8.87
N GLN A 33 -13.80 1.36 -9.91
CA GLN A 33 -13.03 0.21 -10.35
C GLN A 33 -12.01 -0.23 -9.30
N ARG A 34 -11.22 0.71 -8.77
CA ARG A 34 -10.23 0.39 -7.74
C ARG A 34 -10.88 -0.12 -6.45
N LEU A 35 -12.02 0.42 -6.06
CA LEU A 35 -12.77 -0.11 -4.94
C LEU A 35 -13.22 -1.55 -5.19
N ARG A 36 -13.65 -1.88 -6.41
CA ARG A 36 -14.01 -3.25 -6.78
C ARG A 36 -12.80 -4.20 -6.70
N GLU A 37 -11.65 -3.77 -7.19
CA GLU A 37 -10.39 -4.51 -7.08
C GLU A 37 -9.99 -4.72 -5.60
N ALA A 38 -10.08 -3.68 -4.78
CA ALA A 38 -9.82 -3.71 -3.33
C ALA A 38 -10.73 -4.68 -2.57
N MET A 39 -11.95 -4.93 -3.06
CA MET A 39 -12.89 -5.85 -2.44
C MET A 39 -12.53 -7.33 -2.64
N GLN A 40 -11.64 -7.66 -3.58
CA GLN A 40 -11.18 -9.04 -3.85
C GLN A 40 -12.33 -10.05 -3.98
N ASP A 41 -13.33 -9.72 -4.81
CA ASP A 41 -14.56 -10.51 -5.02
C ASP A 41 -15.43 -10.72 -3.77
N GLU A 42 -15.16 -10.02 -2.67
CA GLU A 42 -16.04 -10.05 -1.50
C GLU A 42 -17.44 -9.51 -1.86
N PRO A 43 -18.52 -10.20 -1.47
CA PRO A 43 -19.87 -9.70 -1.70
C PRO A 43 -20.07 -8.33 -1.05
N THR A 44 -20.65 -7.39 -1.80
CA THR A 44 -20.86 -6.00 -1.37
C THR A 44 -21.49 -5.87 0.02
N ALA A 45 -22.49 -6.70 0.33
CA ALA A 45 -23.15 -6.68 1.64
C ALA A 45 -22.21 -7.06 2.79
N LYS A 46 -21.27 -7.99 2.56
CA LYS A 46 -20.27 -8.39 3.57
C LYS A 46 -19.22 -7.30 3.75
N PHE A 47 -18.71 -6.75 2.64
CA PHE A 47 -17.74 -5.66 2.67
C PHE A 47 -18.32 -4.39 3.31
N ALA A 48 -19.57 -4.05 3.01
CA ALA A 48 -20.28 -2.91 3.58
C ALA A 48 -20.38 -3.01 5.11
N ARG A 49 -20.77 -4.19 5.63
CA ARG A 49 -20.80 -4.46 7.08
C ARG A 49 -19.43 -4.32 7.71
N ARG A 50 -18.37 -4.81 7.05
CA ARG A 50 -16.98 -4.68 7.51
C ARG A 50 -16.53 -3.22 7.61
N CYS A 51 -17.01 -2.38 6.68
CA CYS A 51 -16.75 -0.95 6.67
C CYS A 51 -17.70 -0.14 7.59
N GLY A 52 -18.70 -0.76 8.22
CA GLY A 52 -19.74 -0.01 8.94
C GLY A 52 -20.56 0.93 8.04
N LEU A 53 -20.65 0.62 6.74
CA LEU A 53 -21.35 1.40 5.72
C LEU A 53 -22.61 0.65 5.24
N SER A 54 -23.53 1.38 4.61
CA SER A 54 -24.68 0.73 3.96
C SER A 54 -24.29 0.12 2.61
N ASP A 55 -24.90 -1.02 2.26
CA ASP A 55 -24.73 -1.67 0.96
C ASP A 55 -24.95 -0.69 -0.18
N LYS A 56 -25.98 0.15 -0.06
CA LYS A 56 -26.31 1.19 -1.03
C LYS A 56 -25.20 2.23 -1.20
N ALA A 57 -24.51 2.60 -0.12
CA ALA A 57 -23.39 3.53 -0.21
C ALA A 57 -22.25 2.92 -1.02
N ILE A 58 -21.88 1.66 -0.73
CA ILE A 58 -20.84 0.96 -1.50
C ILE A 58 -21.24 0.84 -2.99
N TRP A 59 -22.46 0.41 -3.29
CA TRP A 59 -22.98 0.36 -4.66
C TRP A 59 -22.87 1.70 -5.37
N SER A 60 -23.26 2.79 -4.70
CA SER A 60 -23.18 4.12 -5.29
C SER A 60 -21.75 4.61 -5.54
N TYR A 61 -20.75 4.05 -4.85
CA TYR A 61 -19.34 4.33 -5.09
C TYR A 61 -18.80 3.49 -6.26
N LEU A 62 -19.19 2.21 -6.32
CA LEU A 62 -18.81 1.29 -7.39
C LEU A 62 -19.34 1.73 -8.76
N ASP A 63 -20.58 2.23 -8.80
CA ASP A 63 -21.24 2.73 -10.02
C ASP A 63 -20.91 4.21 -10.31
N SER A 64 -19.97 4.82 -9.57
CA SER A 64 -19.57 6.22 -9.70
C SER A 64 -20.72 7.24 -9.61
N LEU A 65 -21.84 6.88 -8.96
CA LEU A 65 -22.99 7.75 -8.72
C LEU A 65 -22.71 8.81 -7.64
N THR A 66 -21.82 8.47 -6.72
CA THR A 66 -21.31 9.33 -5.65
C THR A 66 -19.87 8.98 -5.36
N TYR A 67 -19.15 9.91 -4.76
CA TYR A 67 -17.84 9.66 -4.19
C TYR A 67 -17.91 9.68 -2.66
N PRO A 68 -17.15 8.82 -1.97
CA PRO A 68 -17.04 8.85 -0.52
C PRO A 68 -16.41 10.16 -0.01
N SER A 69 -16.70 10.52 1.23
CA SER A 69 -15.90 11.52 1.96
C SER A 69 -14.55 10.93 2.33
N ILE A 70 -13.58 11.79 2.68
CA ILE A 70 -12.24 11.35 3.06
C ILE A 70 -12.25 10.33 4.21
N ASP A 71 -13.11 10.51 5.22
CA ASP A 71 -13.26 9.57 6.34
C ASP A 71 -13.70 8.19 5.86
N LYS A 72 -14.62 8.15 4.87
CA LYS A 72 -15.09 6.89 4.29
C LYS A 72 -14.02 6.25 3.44
N VAL A 73 -13.20 7.02 2.71
CA VAL A 73 -12.04 6.47 1.99
C VAL A 73 -11.08 5.81 2.97
N ALA A 74 -10.77 6.45 4.09
CA ALA A 74 -9.88 5.87 5.12
C ALA A 74 -10.43 4.54 5.66
N VAL A 75 -11.74 4.47 5.93
CA VAL A 75 -12.42 3.24 6.35
C VAL A 75 -12.34 2.15 5.28
N LEU A 76 -12.63 2.50 4.01
CA LEU A 76 -12.59 1.56 2.89
C LEU A 76 -11.16 1.02 2.72
N ALA A 77 -10.16 1.89 2.68
CA ALA A 77 -8.75 1.57 2.55
C ALA A 77 -8.27 0.64 3.67
N HIS A 78 -8.61 0.94 4.93
CA HIS A 78 -8.32 0.05 6.05
C HIS A 78 -9.01 -1.31 5.90
N ALA A 79 -10.29 -1.33 5.52
CA ALA A 79 -11.06 -2.56 5.37
C ALA A 79 -10.60 -3.43 4.18
N SER A 80 -10.02 -2.85 3.14
CA SER A 80 -9.46 -3.57 1.99
C SER A 80 -7.95 -3.79 2.08
N ASN A 81 -7.29 -3.32 3.14
CA ASN A 81 -5.83 -3.31 3.27
C ASN A 81 -5.13 -2.68 2.06
N THR A 82 -5.64 -1.52 1.62
CA THR A 82 -5.08 -0.70 0.53
C THR A 82 -4.76 0.71 1.02
N SER A 83 -4.03 1.51 0.26
CA SER A 83 -3.79 2.92 0.61
C SER A 83 -4.96 3.83 0.18
N ILE A 84 -5.08 4.96 0.88
CA ILE A 84 -6.05 6.03 0.54
C ILE A 84 -5.69 6.62 -0.83
N GLU A 85 -4.39 6.81 -1.06
CA GLU A 85 -3.78 7.38 -2.26
C GLU A 85 -4.05 6.51 -3.48
N TRP A 86 -3.90 5.19 -3.34
CA TRP A 86 -4.23 4.26 -4.40
C TRP A 86 -5.74 4.28 -4.68
N LEU A 87 -6.57 4.24 -3.64
CA LEU A 87 -8.02 4.20 -3.83
C LEU A 87 -8.54 5.47 -4.53
N ILE A 88 -8.03 6.66 -4.18
CA ILE A 88 -8.47 7.95 -4.75
C ILE A 88 -7.80 8.27 -6.08
N LEU A 89 -6.49 8.05 -6.21
CA LEU A 89 -5.68 8.58 -7.32
C LEU A 89 -5.09 7.49 -8.21
N GLY A 90 -5.18 6.21 -7.82
CA GLY A 90 -4.49 5.12 -8.51
C GLY A 90 -2.97 5.22 -8.40
N ILE A 91 -2.46 6.03 -7.46
CA ILE A 91 -1.03 6.11 -7.18
C ILE A 91 -0.71 4.93 -6.27
N HIS A 92 0.02 3.96 -6.82
CA HIS A 92 0.72 2.99 -5.99
C HIS A 92 1.82 3.76 -5.25
N ASP A 93 1.54 4.13 -4.00
CA ASP A 93 2.61 4.55 -3.12
C ASP A 93 3.31 3.29 -2.62
N ASP A 94 4.31 2.85 -3.39
CA ASP A 94 5.17 1.72 -3.03
C ASP A 94 5.87 1.94 -1.67
N ARG A 95 5.80 3.15 -1.08
CA ARG A 95 6.39 3.49 0.21
C ARG A 95 5.45 3.18 1.39
N VAL A 96 4.13 3.26 1.21
CA VAL A 96 3.18 3.19 2.36
C VAL A 96 2.57 1.80 2.61
N THR A 97 2.54 0.86 1.65
CA THR A 97 1.71 -0.35 1.82
C THR A 97 2.38 -1.72 1.82
N HIS A 98 3.70 -1.88 1.99
CA HIS A 98 4.24 -3.24 2.08
C HIS A 98 5.36 -3.42 3.12
N PHE A 99 5.02 -3.31 4.41
CA PHE A 99 5.91 -3.81 5.47
C PHE A 99 6.36 -5.26 5.21
N GLY A 100 5.43 -6.14 4.78
CA GLY A 100 5.74 -7.52 4.42
C GLY A 100 6.74 -7.65 3.26
N GLN A 101 6.65 -6.78 2.24
CA GLN A 101 7.60 -6.79 1.13
C GLN A 101 8.97 -6.28 1.57
N ARG A 102 9.03 -5.17 2.33
CA ARG A 102 10.30 -4.67 2.86
C ARG A 102 10.94 -5.63 3.84
N LEU A 103 10.13 -6.32 4.63
CA LEU A 103 10.59 -7.43 5.46
C LEU A 103 11.15 -8.56 4.60
N ARG A 104 10.49 -8.92 3.49
CA ARG A 104 10.98 -9.90 2.53
C ARG A 104 12.30 -9.48 1.89
N GLU A 105 12.43 -8.22 1.51
CA GLU A 105 13.66 -7.63 0.97
C GLU A 105 14.78 -7.65 2.02
N ALA A 106 14.48 -7.29 3.26
CA ALA A 106 15.37 -7.34 4.41
C ALA A 106 15.86 -8.76 4.76
N MET A 107 15.10 -9.79 4.40
CA MET A 107 15.48 -11.20 4.59
C MET A 107 16.49 -11.69 3.56
N GLN A 108 16.67 -11.03 2.41
CA GLN A 108 17.67 -11.39 1.38
C GLN A 108 17.60 -12.88 0.97
N ASP A 109 16.40 -13.38 0.68
CA ASP A 109 16.12 -14.79 0.32
C ASP A 109 16.41 -15.83 1.41
N GLU A 110 16.68 -15.40 2.64
CA GLU A 110 16.83 -16.30 3.78
C GLU A 110 15.52 -17.04 4.07
N PRO A 111 15.57 -18.35 4.37
CA PRO A 111 14.40 -19.10 4.80
C PRO A 111 13.78 -18.51 6.07
N ILE A 112 12.44 -18.44 6.12
CA ILE A 112 11.67 -17.90 7.26
C ILE A 112 12.16 -18.48 8.59
N ALA A 113 12.40 -19.79 8.67
CA ALA A 113 12.90 -20.47 9.87
C ALA A 113 14.23 -19.90 10.37
N THR A 114 15.19 -19.72 9.47
CA THR A 114 16.52 -19.22 9.81
C THR A 114 16.45 -17.77 10.24
N PHE A 115 15.70 -16.94 9.52
CA PHE A 115 15.52 -15.53 9.83
C PHE A 115 14.77 -15.33 11.16
N ALA A 116 13.71 -16.09 11.40
CA ALA A 116 12.95 -16.05 12.65
C ALA A 116 13.85 -16.32 13.86
N ARG A 117 14.68 -17.37 13.77
CA ARG A 117 15.65 -17.69 14.81
C ARG A 117 16.67 -16.57 15.03
N ARG A 118 17.16 -15.93 13.95
CA ARG A 118 18.09 -14.79 14.04
C ARG A 118 17.45 -13.59 14.74
N CYS A 119 16.16 -13.35 14.51
CA CYS A 119 15.40 -12.27 15.13
C CYS A 119 14.93 -12.60 16.56
N GLY A 120 15.06 -13.85 17.02
CA GLY A 120 14.47 -14.30 18.29
C GLY A 120 12.94 -14.35 18.26
N LEU A 121 12.35 -14.59 17.09
CA LEU A 121 10.89 -14.60 16.86
C LEU A 121 10.42 -15.99 16.40
N SER A 122 9.11 -16.24 16.50
CA SER A 122 8.49 -17.45 15.95
C SER A 122 8.30 -17.34 14.43
N GLU A 123 8.47 -18.45 13.72
CA GLU A 123 8.25 -18.52 12.25
C GLU A 123 6.85 -18.05 11.85
N THR A 124 5.84 -18.42 12.64
CA THR A 124 4.45 -18.00 12.45
C THR A 124 4.27 -16.49 12.54
N ALA A 125 5.10 -15.80 13.35
CA ALA A 125 5.05 -14.35 13.46
C ALA A 125 5.64 -13.72 12.21
N ILE A 126 6.83 -14.16 11.76
CA ILE A 126 7.44 -13.70 10.51
C ILE A 126 6.50 -13.96 9.32
N TRP A 127 5.89 -15.14 9.24
CA TRP A 127 4.92 -15.46 8.19
C TRP A 127 3.71 -14.52 8.22
N SER A 128 3.15 -14.25 9.41
CA SER A 128 2.03 -13.32 9.57
C SER A 128 2.38 -11.88 9.19
N TYR A 129 3.62 -11.47 9.45
CA TYR A 129 4.14 -10.15 9.07
C TYR A 129 4.34 -10.03 7.56
N LEU A 130 4.95 -11.04 6.93
CA LEU A 130 5.14 -11.11 5.49
C LEU A 130 3.80 -11.10 4.74
N GLY A 131 2.80 -11.83 5.25
CA GLY A 131 1.45 -11.87 4.70
C GLY A 131 0.58 -10.67 5.05
N GLY A 132 1.07 -9.70 5.85
CA GLY A 132 0.31 -8.52 6.26
C GLY A 132 -0.86 -8.81 7.21
N LEU A 133 -0.91 -9.97 7.85
CA LEU A 133 -1.97 -10.36 8.78
C LEU A 133 -1.87 -9.63 10.12
N THR A 134 -0.64 -9.32 10.54
CA THR A 134 -0.35 -8.63 11.81
C THR A 134 0.88 -7.74 11.66
N TYR A 135 1.04 -6.77 12.56
CA TYR A 135 2.23 -5.93 12.66
C TYR A 135 3.05 -6.28 13.91
N PRO A 136 4.38 -6.20 13.84
CA PRO A 136 5.24 -6.37 15.01
C PRO A 136 5.02 -5.23 16.01
N SER A 137 5.11 -5.55 17.29
CA SER A 137 5.28 -4.56 18.35
C SER A 137 6.65 -3.89 18.25
N ILE A 138 6.85 -2.75 18.93
CA ILE A 138 8.07 -1.93 18.83
C ILE A 138 9.34 -2.73 19.15
N ASP A 139 9.30 -3.60 20.16
CA ASP A 139 10.40 -4.49 20.54
C ASP A 139 10.77 -5.48 19.42
N LYS A 140 9.77 -6.11 18.81
CA LYS A 140 9.96 -7.04 17.68
C LYS A 140 10.43 -6.30 16.44
N MET A 141 9.95 -5.08 16.23
CA MET A 141 10.35 -4.24 15.13
C MET A 141 11.83 -3.86 15.22
N ALA A 142 12.31 -3.52 16.42
CA ALA A 142 13.72 -3.27 16.67
C ALA A 142 14.57 -4.53 16.45
N ALA A 143 14.08 -5.70 16.88
CA ALA A 143 14.77 -6.98 16.65
C ALA A 143 14.89 -7.31 15.15
N LEU A 144 13.82 -7.09 14.39
CA LEU A 144 13.82 -7.23 12.93
C LEU A 144 14.83 -6.29 12.28
N ALA A 145 14.76 -5.00 12.60
CA ALA A 145 15.66 -3.97 12.07
C ALA A 145 17.14 -4.31 12.33
N HIS A 146 17.45 -4.71 13.57
CA HIS A 146 18.80 -5.13 13.94
C HIS A 146 19.24 -6.38 13.18
N ALA A 147 18.39 -7.41 13.09
CA ALA A 147 18.71 -8.67 12.43
C ALA A 147 18.84 -8.56 10.89
N SER A 148 18.26 -7.54 10.27
CA SER A 148 18.39 -7.24 8.86
C SER A 148 19.31 -6.08 8.52
N ASN A 149 19.92 -5.44 9.53
CA ASN A 149 20.74 -4.24 9.37
C ASN A 149 20.01 -3.12 8.60
N THR A 150 18.72 -2.92 8.90
CA THR A 150 17.88 -1.85 8.34
C THR A 150 17.40 -0.92 9.45
N SER A 151 16.83 0.23 9.08
CA SER A 151 16.19 1.12 10.05
C SER A 151 14.72 0.74 10.26
N ILE A 152 14.18 1.06 11.44
CA ILE A 152 12.76 0.89 11.74
C ILE A 152 11.93 1.77 10.78
N GLU A 153 12.42 2.98 10.51
CA GLU A 153 11.82 3.95 9.60
C GLU A 153 11.74 3.39 8.18
N TRP A 154 12.79 2.72 7.70
CA TRP A 154 12.76 2.05 6.40
C TRP A 154 11.78 0.88 6.40
N LEU A 155 11.79 0.03 7.42
CA LEU A 155 10.86 -1.11 7.51
C LEU A 155 9.39 -0.69 7.55
N ILE A 156 9.05 0.36 8.29
CA ILE A 156 7.66 0.80 8.48
C ILE A 156 7.19 1.74 7.36
N LEU A 157 8.03 2.67 6.92
CA LEU A 157 7.63 3.79 6.07
C LEU A 157 8.28 3.75 4.68
N GLY A 158 9.22 2.82 4.43
CA GLY A 158 10.01 2.82 3.21
C GLY A 158 10.88 4.07 3.04
N LEU A 159 11.13 4.81 4.13
CA LEU A 159 12.01 5.97 4.10
C LEU A 159 13.45 5.48 4.08
N ASP A 160 14.08 5.53 2.91
CA ASP A 160 15.52 5.42 2.78
C ASP A 160 16.16 6.60 3.53
N THR A 161 16.61 6.37 4.77
CA THR A 161 17.60 7.26 5.36
C THR A 161 18.91 6.96 4.66
N ASP A 162 19.28 7.77 3.65
CA ASP A 162 20.49 7.65 2.83
C ASP A 162 21.80 7.43 3.64
N ALA A 163 21.77 7.67 4.95
CA ALA A 163 22.87 7.46 5.88
C ALA A 163 23.39 6.01 5.96
N ASN A 164 22.56 4.96 5.78
CA ASN A 164 23.00 3.57 6.05
C ASN A 164 23.57 2.83 4.82
N LYS A 165 23.05 3.07 3.60
CA LYS A 165 23.56 2.43 2.36
C LYS A 165 24.97 2.89 2.02
N HIS A 166 25.32 4.16 2.28
CA HIS A 166 26.65 4.69 2.00
C HIS A 166 27.70 4.29 3.04
N LYS A 167 27.30 4.12 4.30
CA LYS A 167 28.22 3.69 5.37
C LYS A 167 28.66 2.24 5.20
N GLN A 168 27.73 1.35 4.84
CA GLN A 168 28.05 -0.06 4.63
C GLN A 168 29.02 -0.28 3.45
N LYS A 169 28.89 0.49 2.35
CA LYS A 169 29.82 0.41 1.21
C LYS A 169 31.21 0.98 1.53
N LEU A 170 31.29 1.97 2.41
CA LEU A 170 32.55 2.55 2.87
C LEU A 170 33.26 1.63 3.88
N ASP A 171 32.50 0.95 4.74
CA ASP A 171 33.02 0.04 5.77
C ASP A 171 33.45 -1.33 5.19
N THR A 172 32.89 -1.76 4.04
CA THR A 172 33.31 -2.98 3.34
C THR A 172 34.28 -2.74 2.18
N MET A 173 34.71 -1.49 1.96
CA MET A 173 35.58 -1.15 0.84
C MET A 173 37.00 -1.67 1.07
N THR A 174 37.51 -2.43 0.12
CA THR A 174 38.90 -2.87 0.18
C THR A 174 39.85 -1.68 -0.08
N PRO A 175 41.11 -1.75 0.38
CA PRO A 175 42.09 -0.69 0.11
C PRO A 175 42.28 -0.39 -1.40
N GLU A 176 42.04 -1.38 -2.26
CA GLU A 176 42.15 -1.24 -3.71
C GLU A 176 40.94 -0.51 -4.32
N ASP A 177 39.73 -0.76 -3.80
CA ASP A 177 38.54 0.01 -4.19
C ASP A 177 38.67 1.48 -3.79
N ALA A 178 39.28 1.75 -2.63
CA ALA A 178 39.55 3.10 -2.14
C ALA A 178 40.53 3.85 -3.04
N LYS A 179 41.61 3.19 -3.46
CA LYS A 179 42.55 3.75 -4.46
C LYS A 179 41.84 4.03 -5.78
N LEU A 180 40.96 3.14 -6.25
CA LEU A 180 40.25 3.32 -7.50
C LEU A 180 39.31 4.54 -7.47
N LEU A 181 38.62 4.77 -6.35
CA LEU A 181 37.79 5.97 -6.17
C LEU A 181 38.64 7.25 -6.11
N LEU A 182 39.76 7.22 -5.39
CA LEU A 182 40.70 8.35 -5.33
C LEU A 182 41.24 8.72 -6.71
N ASN A 183 41.63 7.73 -7.52
CA ASN A 183 42.09 7.96 -8.88
C ASN A 183 41.00 8.54 -9.77
N LYS A 184 39.75 8.07 -9.67
CA LYS A 184 38.63 8.64 -10.42
C LYS A 184 38.36 10.10 -10.02
N ILE A 185 38.44 10.42 -8.73
CA ILE A 185 38.29 11.80 -8.25
C ILE A 185 39.43 12.69 -8.76
N LEU A 186 40.66 12.19 -8.74
CA LEU A 186 41.83 12.90 -9.27
C LEU A 186 41.73 13.14 -10.78
N ASP A 187 41.23 12.17 -11.54
CA ASP A 187 40.98 12.30 -12.99
C ASP A 187 39.96 13.39 -13.28
N VAL A 188 38.86 13.41 -12.53
CA VAL A 188 37.83 14.45 -12.64
C VAL A 188 38.42 15.81 -12.31
N ILE A 189 39.15 15.95 -11.21
CA ILE A 189 39.78 17.22 -10.82
C ILE A 189 40.82 17.67 -11.86
N SER A 190 41.55 16.74 -12.47
CA SER A 190 42.56 17.04 -13.50
C SER A 190 41.92 17.45 -14.83
N THR A 191 40.68 17.03 -15.09
CA THR A 191 39.90 17.43 -16.28
C THR A 191 39.41 18.88 -16.19
N TYR A 192 39.41 19.48 -14.99
CA TYR A 192 39.01 20.88 -14.75
C TYR A 192 40.21 21.84 -14.60
N LYS A 193 41.43 21.40 -14.95
CA LYS A 193 42.61 22.27 -15.14
C LYS A 193 42.82 22.57 -16.62
#